data_AF-A0A0F9TPG4-F1
#
_entry.id   AF-A0A0F9TPG4-F1
#
_cell.length_a   1.000
_cell.length_b   1.000
_cell.length_c   1.000
_cell.angle_alpha   90.00
_cell.angle_beta   90.00
_cell.angle_gamma   90.00
#
_symmetry.space_group_name_H-M   'P 1'
#
loop_
_entity.id
_entity.type
_entity.pdbx_description
1 polymer ?
#
loop_
_entity_poly.entity_id
_entity_poly.type
_entity_poly.pdbx_seq_one_letter_code
_entity_poly.pdbx_strand_id
1 'polypeptide(L)' 'MSEPSLNALKIAFTYMPRSIEVTKFEYGDRYQKVLDHIQTVREILLTNDVDPDEVYGEINPENSPNSTY' A
#
# COMPACT_ATOMS: atom_id res chain seq x y z
N MET A 1 -13.42 11.74 -1.48
CA MET A 1 -12.12 12.03 -2.16
C MET A 1 -12.38 12.19 -3.65
N SER A 2 -11.53 12.91 -4.38
CA SER A 2 -11.57 12.89 -5.85
C SER A 2 -10.88 11.63 -6.37
N GLU A 3 -11.40 11.01 -7.43
CA GLU A 3 -10.80 9.84 -8.10
C GLU A 3 -9.28 9.95 -8.33
N PRO A 4 -8.70 11.07 -8.83
CA PRO A 4 -7.25 11.18 -9.00
C PRO A 4 -6.47 11.17 -7.68
N SER A 5 -7.06 11.65 -6.58
CA SER A 5 -6.43 11.64 -5.26
C SER A 5 -6.36 10.22 -4.69
N LEU A 6 -7.42 9.44 -4.87
CA LEU A 6 -7.45 8.03 -4.48
C LEU A 6 -6.45 7.22 -5.29
N ASN A 7 -6.39 7.45 -6.61
CA ASN A 7 -5.43 6.77 -7.48
C ASN A 7 -3.97 7.11 -7.12
N ALA A 8 -3.67 8.37 -6.78
CA ALA A 8 -2.34 8.75 -6.30
C ALA A 8 -1.97 8.02 -4.99
N LEU A 9 -2.93 7.83 -4.07
CA LEU A 9 -2.74 7.06 -2.85
C LEU A 9 -2.44 5.58 -3.14
N LYS A 10 -3.21 4.99 -4.07
CA LYS A 10 -3.00 3.60 -4.53
C LYS A 10 -1.58 3.41 -5.09
N ILE A 11 -1.16 4.31 -5.97
CA ILE A 11 0.20 4.30 -6.55
C ILE A 11 1.25 4.42 -5.45
N ALA A 12 1.13 5.40 -4.56
CA ALA A 12 2.07 5.60 -3.46
C ALA A 12 2.18 4.35 -2.58
N PHE A 13 1.04 3.75 -2.22
CA PHE A 13 0.98 2.53 -1.41
C PHE A 13 1.67 1.34 -2.09
N THR A 14 1.53 1.22 -3.41
CA THR A 14 2.15 0.14 -4.20
C THR A 14 3.69 0.20 -4.17
N TYR A 15 4.27 1.39 -4.02
CA TYR A 15 5.72 1.56 -3.87
C TYR A 15 6.20 1.59 -2.41
N MET A 16 5.29 1.54 -1.43
CA MET A 16 5.68 1.47 -0.03
C MET A 16 6.22 0.08 0.32
N PRO A 17 7.20 -0.01 1.24
CA PRO A 17 7.68 -1.29 1.75
C PRO A 17 6.55 -2.01 2.49
N ARG A 18 6.48 -3.35 2.37
CA ARG A 18 5.47 -4.08 3.11
C ARG A 18 5.75 -3.99 4.60
N SER A 19 4.71 -3.95 5.41
CA SER A 19 4.82 -3.89 6.88
C SER A 19 5.69 -5.02 7.45
N ILE A 20 5.74 -6.17 6.79
CA ILE A 20 6.61 -7.31 7.15
C ILE A 20 8.11 -7.05 6.86
N GLU A 21 8.43 -6.19 5.88
CA GLU A 21 9.79 -5.82 5.51
C GLU A 21 10.32 -4.68 6.38
N VAL A 22 9.43 -3.89 6.99
CA VAL A 22 9.78 -2.79 7.88
C VAL A 22 10.19 -3.33 9.27
N THR A 23 11.45 -3.72 9.39
CA THR A 23 12.01 -4.23 10.65
C THR A 23 12.77 -3.13 11.41
N LYS A 24 12.83 -3.26 12.75
CA LYS A 24 13.67 -2.41 13.60
C LYS A 24 15.16 -2.48 13.24
N PHE A 25 15.60 -3.57 12.62
CA PHE A 25 16.99 -3.77 12.22
C PHE A 25 17.38 -2.87 11.04
N GLU A 26 16.53 -2.76 10.02
CA GLU A 26 16.79 -1.88 8.86
C GLU A 26 16.43 -0.43 9.12
N TYR A 27 15.32 -0.19 9.80
CA TYR A 27 14.77 1.18 9.96
C TYR A 27 15.16 1.83 11.29
N GLY A 28 15.87 1.12 12.18
CA GLY A 28 16.26 1.62 13.50
C GLY A 28 15.05 2.06 14.30
N ASP A 29 15.10 3.23 14.93
CA ASP A 29 13.95 3.82 15.66
C ASP A 29 12.83 4.35 14.74
N ARG A 30 13.08 4.49 13.43
CA ARG A 30 12.09 5.00 12.49
C ARG A 30 11.09 3.94 12.04
N TYR A 31 11.33 2.66 12.33
CA TYR A 31 10.45 1.56 11.91
C TYR A 31 9.00 1.73 12.39
N GLN A 32 8.80 2.18 13.64
CA GLN A 32 7.47 2.46 14.18
C GLN A 32 6.74 3.52 13.37
N LYS A 33 7.45 4.60 13.00
CA LYS A 33 6.87 5.69 12.22
C LYS A 33 6.50 5.25 10.80
N VAL A 34 7.32 4.41 10.18
CA VAL A 34 7.03 3.85 8.86
C VAL A 34 5.83 2.89 8.92
N LEU A 35 5.76 2.02 9.93
CA LEU A 35 4.60 1.14 10.16
C LEU A 35 3.31 1.93 10.38
N ASP A 36 3.39 3.02 11.15
CA ASP A 36 2.26 3.91 11.44
C ASP A 36 1.75 4.61 10.16
N HIS A 37 2.67 5.09 9.31
CA HIS A 37 2.33 5.66 8.00
C HIS A 37 1.65 4.62 7.10
N ILE A 38 2.16 3.39 7.03
CA ILE A 38 1.57 2.30 6.24
C ILE A 38 0.16 1.99 6.74
N GLN A 39 -0.02 1.91 8.06
CA GLN A 39 -1.32 1.63 8.67
C GLN A 39 -2.33 2.76 8.38
N THR A 40 -1.90 4.02 8.47
CA THR A 40 -2.72 5.18 8.12
C THR A 40 -3.21 5.11 6.68
N VAL A 41 -2.34 4.79 5.73
CA VAL A 41 -2.75 4.68 4.31
C VAL A 41 -3.72 3.52 4.10
N ARG A 42 -3.50 2.36 4.76
CA ARG A 42 -4.43 1.22 4.72
C ARG A 42 -5.82 1.59 5.23
N GLU A 43 -5.91 2.30 6.35
CA GLU A 43 -7.21 2.73 6.91
C GLU A 43 -7.94 3.69 5.98
N ILE A 44 -7.23 4.63 5.35
CA ILE A 44 -7.84 5.56 4.40
C ILE A 44 -8.32 4.81 3.13
N LEU A 45 -7.55 3.86 2.61
CA LEU A 45 -7.98 3.03 1.48
C LEU A 45 -9.25 2.26 1.81
N LEU A 46 -9.28 1.57 2.96
CA LEU A 46 -10.46 0.84 3.45
C LEU A 46 -11.69 1.76 3.65
N THR A 47 -11.47 2.97 4.17
CA THR A 47 -12.54 3.97 4.35
C THR A 47 -13.15 4.42 3.01
N ASN A 48 -12.39 4.32 1.92
CA ASN A 48 -12.86 4.62 0.56
C ASN A 48 -13.33 3.36 -0.19
N ASP A 49 -13.62 2.25 0.51
CA ASP A 49 -14.05 0.97 -0.07
C ASP A 49 -13.01 0.35 -1.02
N VAL A 50 -11.73 0.69 -0.83
CA VAL A 50 -10.61 0.13 -1.59
C VAL A 50 -9.87 -0.87 -0.74
N ASP A 51 -9.76 -2.10 -1.22
CA ASP A 51 -8.96 -3.13 -0.58
C ASP A 51 -7.46 -2.87 -0.84
N PRO A 52 -6.65 -2.60 0.20
CA PRO A 52 -5.21 -2.31 0.04
C PRO A 52 -4.40 -3.50 -0.49
N ASP A 53 -4.87 -4.73 -0.31
CA ASP A 53 -4.22 -5.92 -0.86
C ASP A 53 -4.53 -6.08 -2.37
N GLU A 54 -5.69 -5.61 -2.86
CA GLU A 54 -6.00 -5.56 -4.30
C GLU A 54 -5.30 -4.40 -5.03
N VAL A 55 -5.00 -3.31 -4.33
CA VAL A 55 -4.31 -2.12 -4.91
C VAL A 55 -3.02 -2.49 -5.63
N TYR A 56 -2.23 -3.40 -5.08
CA TYR A 56 -0.97 -3.83 -5.71
C TYR A 56 -1.21 -4.47 -7.08
N GLY A 57 -2.26 -5.27 -7.22
CA GLY A 57 -2.62 -5.92 -8.48
C GLY A 57 -3.31 -4.96 -9.47
N GLU A 58 -4.07 -4.00 -8.97
CA GLU A 58 -4.74 -2.97 -9.78
C GLU A 58 -3.74 -1.97 -10.39
N ILE A 59 -2.73 -1.53 -9.62
CA ILE A 59 -1.70 -0.57 -10.07
C ILE A 59 -0.61 -1.24 -10.89
N ASN A 60 -0.20 -2.47 -10.55
CA ASN A 60 0.77 -3.24 -11.31
C ASN A 60 0.12 -4.52 -11.87
N PRO A 61 -0.77 -4.39 -12.88
CA PRO A 61 -1.39 -5.55 -13.51
C PRO A 61 -0.35 -6.46 -14.19
N GLU A 62 0.84 -5.93 -14.52
CA GLU A 62 1.99 -6.68 -15.04
C GLU A 62 2.69 -7.58 -14.01
N ASN A 63 2.57 -7.27 -12.71
CA ASN A 63 3.10 -8.11 -11.61
C ASN A 63 2.04 -9.04 -11.01
N SER A 64 0.76 -8.83 -11.34
CA SER A 64 -0.28 -9.81 -11.03
C SER A 64 0.02 -11.06 -11.86
N PRO A 65 0.20 -12.25 -11.24
CA PRO A 65 0.31 -13.46 -12.03
C PRO A 65 -0.94 -13.54 -12.90
N ASN A 66 -0.76 -13.52 -14.22
CA ASN A 66 -1.84 -13.65 -15.20
C ASN A 66 -2.79 -14.76 -14.75
N SER A 67 -3.88 -14.39 -14.08
CA SER A 67 -4.95 -15.32 -13.79
C SER A 67 -5.81 -15.34 -15.05
N THR A 68 -5.24 -15.88 -16.13
CA THR A 68 -5.97 -16.28 -17.32
C THR A 68 -6.85 -17.46 -16.89
N TYR A 69 -8.15 -17.20 -16.71
CA TYR A 69 -9.17 -18.21 -16.50
C TYR A 69 -9.80 -18.62 -17.84
#